data_AF-A0A565EB25-F1
#
_entry.id   AF-A0A565EB25-F1
#
_cell.length_a   1.000
_cell.length_b   1.000
_cell.length_c   1.000
_cell.angle_alpha   90.00
_cell.angle_beta   90.00
_cell.angle_gamma   90.00
#
_symmetry.space_group_name_H-M   'P 1'
#
loop_
_entity.id
_entity.type
_entity.pdbx_description
1 polymer ?
#
loop_
_entity_poly.entity_id
_entity_poly.type
_entity_poly.pdbx_seq_one_letter_code
_entity_poly.pdbx_strand_id
1 'polypeptide(L)'
;MVNIDNLKIASFQVSIFTPTVLFSKSKILERLIGSFADSFDGDIVAIPIPKDAPKEIPRITLHSADEKLRLDIAESRVNLFRYRKDDDVGIDTSQILDFSFRVMKEYKDCTQSVIGRLALVVVRFLKNEKPASTLANYFCRERFTKELFDQIHDFEIHSHKKYTLRKFNINSWVRCQTGRPAKDNQPIILITQDINTLAEELETSDFSLEQVKAFLQVAHREQEQILCQYFSKKK
;
A
#
# COMPACT_ATOMS: atom_id res chain seq x y z
N MET A 1 9.22 -22.70 8.72
CA MET A 1 9.44 -21.46 9.51
C MET A 1 9.39 -20.28 8.55
N VAL A 2 8.66 -19.21 8.89
CA VAL A 2 8.63 -17.99 8.07
C VAL A 2 9.92 -17.23 8.36
N ASN A 3 10.82 -17.17 7.37
CA ASN A 3 11.97 -16.28 7.43
C ASN A 3 11.59 -14.95 6.78
N ILE A 4 11.70 -13.85 7.52
CA ILE A 4 11.36 -12.51 7.05
C ILE A 4 12.25 -12.11 5.87
N ASP A 5 13.51 -12.54 5.85
CA ASP A 5 14.45 -12.25 4.76
C ASP A 5 14.01 -12.85 3.41
N ASN A 6 13.14 -13.86 3.44
CA ASN A 6 12.61 -14.50 2.24
C ASN A 6 11.29 -13.86 1.74
N LEU A 7 10.72 -12.91 2.49
CA LEU A 7 9.51 -12.22 2.07
C LEU A 7 9.82 -11.29 0.91
N LYS A 8 9.02 -11.41 -0.15
CA LYS A 8 9.11 -10.55 -1.33
C LYS A 8 7.96 -9.58 -1.32
N ILE A 9 8.21 -8.30 -1.61
CA ILE A 9 7.14 -7.32 -1.82
C ILE A 9 6.44 -7.65 -3.14
N ALA A 10 5.13 -7.88 -3.09
CA ALA A 10 4.26 -8.02 -4.26
C ALA A 10 3.82 -6.64 -4.76
N SER A 11 3.45 -5.74 -3.85
CA SER A 11 3.06 -4.39 -4.20
C SER A 11 3.28 -3.40 -3.08
N PHE A 12 3.40 -2.15 -3.49
CA PHE A 12 3.55 -0.98 -2.63
C PHE A 12 2.52 0.05 -3.09
N GLN A 13 1.77 0.64 -2.15
CA GLN A 13 0.79 1.68 -2.44
C GLN A 13 0.95 2.83 -1.46
N VAL A 14 1.06 4.04 -2.01
CA VAL A 14 0.99 5.29 -1.26
C VAL A 14 -0.26 6.03 -1.68
N SER A 15 -1.05 6.47 -0.70
CA SER A 15 -2.21 7.32 -0.98
C SER A 15 -2.26 8.58 -0.13
N ILE A 16 -2.74 9.65 -0.75
CA ILE A 16 -3.18 10.86 -0.07
C ILE A 16 -4.67 11.04 -0.35
N PHE A 17 -5.41 11.54 0.64
CA PHE A 17 -6.82 11.90 0.50
C PHE A 17 -6.97 13.40 0.63
N THR A 18 -7.73 13.99 -0.29
CA THR A 18 -7.83 15.42 -0.47
C THR A 18 -9.28 15.88 -0.32
N PRO A 19 -9.72 16.28 0.88
CA PRO A 19 -11.10 16.75 1.09
C PRO A 19 -11.42 17.99 0.25
N THR A 20 -10.41 18.83 0.00
CA THR A 20 -10.50 20.04 -0.82
C THR A 20 -9.41 20.02 -1.89
N VAL A 21 -9.80 20.27 -3.14
CA VAL A 21 -8.89 20.28 -4.31
C VAL A 21 -9.43 21.19 -5.42
N LEU A 22 -8.54 21.91 -6.10
CA LEU A 22 -8.87 22.56 -7.38
C LEU A 22 -8.60 21.59 -8.52
N PHE A 23 -9.58 20.75 -8.82
CA PHE A 23 -9.41 19.66 -9.78
C PHE A 23 -9.50 20.14 -11.24
N SER A 24 -8.38 20.11 -11.95
CA SER A 24 -8.31 20.40 -13.39
C SER A 24 -7.52 19.32 -14.10
N LYS A 25 -8.20 18.49 -14.91
CA LYS A 25 -7.55 17.36 -15.60
C LYS A 25 -6.36 17.80 -16.45
N SER A 26 -6.53 18.88 -17.22
CA SER A 26 -5.49 19.40 -18.10
C SER A 26 -4.27 19.88 -17.32
N LYS A 27 -4.46 20.69 -16.26
CA LYS A 27 -3.35 21.17 -15.42
C LYS A 27 -2.61 20.03 -14.73
N ILE A 28 -3.36 19.04 -14.22
CA ILE A 28 -2.79 17.87 -13.56
C ILE A 28 -1.96 17.05 -14.56
N LEU A 29 -2.52 16.74 -15.73
CA LEU A 29 -1.83 15.99 -16.78
C LEU A 29 -0.57 16.72 -17.26
N GLU A 30 -0.69 18.00 -17.60
CA GLU A 30 0.44 18.83 -18.03
C GLU A 30 1.58 18.80 -16.99
N ARG A 31 1.24 19.01 -15.71
CA ARG A 31 2.24 19.01 -14.63
C ARG A 31 2.88 17.64 -14.43
N LEU A 32 2.09 16.58 -14.34
CA LEU A 32 2.59 15.26 -13.99
C LEU A 32 3.31 14.59 -15.15
N ILE A 33 2.81 14.71 -16.38
CA ILE A 33 3.52 14.21 -17.56
C ILE A 33 4.81 15.01 -17.73
N GLY A 34 4.78 16.34 -17.61
CA GLY A 34 5.99 17.17 -17.74
C GLY A 34 7.10 16.80 -16.74
N SER A 35 6.73 16.37 -15.53
CA SER A 35 7.70 16.01 -14.47
C SER A 35 8.08 14.53 -14.45
N PHE A 36 7.27 13.63 -15.01
CA PHE A 36 7.40 12.18 -14.85
C PHE A 36 7.16 11.37 -16.13
N ALA A 37 7.32 11.98 -17.32
CA ALA A 37 7.13 11.31 -18.61
C ALA A 37 7.93 9.99 -18.71
N ASP A 38 9.17 9.98 -18.25
CA ASP A 38 10.04 8.79 -18.29
C ASP A 38 9.56 7.66 -17.33
N SER A 39 8.70 7.96 -16.36
CA SER A 39 8.18 6.99 -15.39
C SER A 39 6.74 6.56 -15.68
N PHE A 40 5.98 7.35 -16.44
CA PHE A 40 4.61 7.07 -16.86
C PHE A 40 4.52 7.17 -18.38
N ASP A 41 5.25 6.29 -19.04
CA ASP A 41 5.43 6.17 -20.49
C ASP A 41 4.42 5.21 -21.16
N GLY A 42 3.44 4.72 -20.41
CA GLY A 42 2.32 3.93 -20.92
C GLY A 42 1.13 4.77 -21.38
N ASP A 43 0.03 4.11 -21.69
CA ASP A 43 -1.19 4.77 -22.17
C ASP A 43 -1.85 5.61 -21.06
N ILE A 44 -2.35 6.78 -21.43
CA ILE A 44 -3.07 7.64 -20.49
C ILE A 44 -4.56 7.36 -20.60
N VAL A 45 -5.17 6.94 -19.50
CA VAL A 45 -6.63 6.76 -19.44
C VAL A 45 -7.25 7.96 -18.74
N ALA A 46 -7.93 8.81 -19.52
CA ALA A 46 -8.72 9.91 -19.02
C ALA A 46 -10.21 9.64 -19.31
N ILE A 47 -10.91 9.09 -18.33
CA ILE A 47 -12.31 8.68 -18.53
C ILE A 47 -13.20 9.95 -18.58
N PRO A 48 -14.08 10.10 -19.60
CA PRO A 48 -15.15 11.09 -19.58
C PRO A 48 -16.18 10.65 -18.54
N ILE A 49 -15.99 11.13 -17.32
CA ILE A 49 -16.83 10.76 -16.19
C ILE A 49 -17.94 11.80 -16.04
N PRO A 50 -19.21 11.38 -15.85
CA PRO A 50 -20.32 12.28 -15.53
C PRO A 50 -20.03 13.18 -14.32
N LYS A 51 -20.59 14.39 -14.30
CA LYS A 51 -20.34 15.37 -13.21
C LYS A 51 -20.80 14.88 -11.83
N ASP A 52 -21.76 13.97 -11.79
CA ASP A 52 -22.36 13.37 -10.61
C ASP A 52 -21.65 12.08 -10.14
N ALA A 53 -20.61 11.64 -10.85
CA ALA A 53 -19.91 10.43 -10.46
C ALA A 53 -19.20 10.62 -9.10
N PRO A 54 -19.16 9.57 -8.26
CA PRO A 54 -18.48 9.62 -6.97
C PRO A 54 -17.06 10.15 -7.06
N LYS A 55 -16.67 10.98 -6.08
CA LYS A 55 -15.36 11.65 -6.03
C LYS A 55 -14.20 10.67 -5.87
N GLU A 56 -14.44 9.44 -5.40
CA GLU A 56 -13.40 8.42 -5.24
C GLU A 56 -13.04 7.69 -6.53
N ILE A 57 -13.84 7.82 -7.59
CA ILE A 57 -13.60 7.17 -8.88
C ILE A 57 -12.48 7.92 -9.63
N PRO A 58 -11.37 7.26 -9.99
CA PRO A 58 -10.27 7.88 -10.72
C PRO A 58 -10.73 8.58 -12.00
N ARG A 59 -10.30 9.82 -12.18
CA ARG A 59 -10.55 10.62 -13.39
C ARG A 59 -9.39 10.56 -14.38
N ILE A 60 -8.19 10.31 -13.87
CA ILE A 60 -6.95 10.13 -14.62
C ILE A 60 -6.27 8.88 -14.08
N THR A 61 -5.81 8.03 -14.98
CA THR A 61 -4.91 6.93 -14.67
C THR A 61 -3.70 7.01 -15.60
N LEU A 62 -2.51 7.09 -14.99
CA LEU A 62 -1.22 6.98 -15.68
C LEU A 62 -0.61 5.63 -15.33
N HIS A 63 0.09 5.01 -16.27
CA HIS A 63 0.88 3.81 -16.01
C HIS A 63 2.22 3.86 -16.74
N SER A 64 3.19 3.10 -16.25
CA SER A 64 4.41 2.82 -17.01
C SER A 64 4.14 1.75 -18.07
N ALA A 65 4.89 1.76 -19.17
CA ALA A 65 4.76 0.80 -20.26
C ALA A 65 5.03 -0.65 -19.82
N ASP A 66 5.88 -0.84 -18.79
CA ASP A 66 6.14 -2.14 -18.16
C ASP A 66 5.09 -2.55 -17.11
N GLU A 67 4.05 -1.72 -16.94
CA GLU A 67 2.95 -1.88 -15.96
C GLU A 67 3.42 -2.01 -14.50
N LYS A 68 4.65 -1.61 -14.18
CA LYS A 68 5.17 -1.63 -12.81
C LYS A 68 4.64 -0.49 -11.98
N LEU A 69 4.37 0.66 -12.59
CA LEU A 69 3.85 1.85 -11.93
C LEU A 69 2.44 2.14 -12.41
N ARG A 70 1.60 2.59 -11.48
CA ARG A 70 0.26 3.12 -11.79
C ARG A 70 -0.07 4.26 -10.85
N LEU A 71 -0.56 5.37 -11.40
CA LEU A 71 -1.05 6.51 -10.64
C LEU A 71 -2.53 6.73 -10.97
N ASP A 72 -3.39 6.54 -9.98
CA ASP A 72 -4.81 6.83 -10.07
C ASP A 72 -5.12 8.15 -9.35
N ILE A 73 -5.69 9.10 -10.07
CA ILE A 73 -6.02 10.43 -9.56
C ILE A 73 -7.53 10.61 -9.61
N ALA A 74 -8.16 10.68 -8.45
CA ALA A 74 -9.56 11.02 -8.26
C ALA A 74 -9.67 12.40 -7.59
N GLU A 75 -10.89 12.93 -7.45
CA GLU A 75 -11.09 14.22 -6.78
C GLU A 75 -10.83 14.12 -5.27
N SER A 76 -11.17 12.99 -4.64
CA SER A 76 -11.00 12.81 -3.20
C SER A 76 -9.68 12.15 -2.80
N ARG A 77 -8.89 11.63 -3.75
CA ARG A 77 -7.66 10.90 -3.44
C ARG A 77 -6.73 10.72 -4.64
N VAL A 78 -5.46 10.51 -4.34
CA VAL A 78 -4.44 10.06 -5.27
C VAL A 78 -3.82 8.77 -4.74
N ASN A 79 -3.70 7.76 -5.59
CA ASN A 79 -3.09 6.48 -5.27
C ASN A 79 -1.95 6.20 -6.24
N LEU A 80 -0.74 6.05 -5.72
CA LEU A 80 0.41 5.57 -6.48
C LEU A 80 0.69 4.13 -6.10
N PHE A 81 0.83 3.27 -7.10
CA PHE A 81 1.12 1.86 -6.96
C PHE A 81 2.45 1.51 -7.62
N ARG A 82 3.20 0.62 -6.98
CA ARG A 82 4.32 -0.13 -7.56
C ARG A 82 4.05 -1.62 -7.41
N TYR A 83 3.92 -2.33 -8.53
CA TYR A 83 3.67 -3.77 -8.58
C TYR A 83 4.92 -4.52 -8.98
N ARG A 84 5.26 -5.60 -8.29
CA ARG A 84 6.33 -6.49 -8.71
C ARG A 84 5.95 -7.19 -10.02
N LYS A 85 6.88 -7.22 -10.97
CA LYS A 85 6.84 -8.06 -12.18
C LYS A 85 7.93 -9.12 -12.11
N ASP A 86 7.90 -10.10 -13.02
CA ASP A 86 8.78 -11.27 -12.96
C ASP A 86 10.26 -10.93 -13.18
N ASP A 87 10.53 -9.88 -13.94
CA ASP A 87 11.85 -9.35 -14.23
C ASP A 87 12.42 -8.50 -13.07
N ASP A 88 11.62 -8.21 -12.04
CA ASP A 88 12.10 -7.53 -10.84
C ASP A 88 12.88 -8.49 -9.93
N VAL A 89 14.10 -8.10 -9.57
CA VAL A 89 14.85 -8.72 -8.46
C VAL A 89 14.12 -8.44 -7.13
N GLY A 90 13.66 -7.21 -6.94
CA GLY A 90 12.92 -6.73 -5.78
C GLY A 90 12.36 -5.33 -6.01
N ILE A 91 11.59 -4.83 -5.04
CA ILE A 91 11.15 -3.42 -5.01
C ILE A 91 12.07 -2.70 -4.01
N ASP A 92 12.82 -1.71 -4.49
CA ASP A 92 13.57 -0.80 -3.63
C ASP A 92 12.59 0.15 -2.92
N THR A 93 12.39 -0.07 -1.63
CA THR A 93 11.42 0.68 -0.83
C THR A 93 11.84 2.14 -0.63
N SER A 94 13.14 2.44 -0.58
CA SER A 94 13.60 3.83 -0.45
C SER A 94 13.31 4.61 -1.72
N GLN A 95 13.62 4.03 -2.89
CA GLN A 95 13.38 4.67 -4.18
C GLN A 95 11.88 4.91 -4.41
N ILE A 96 11.02 3.93 -4.11
CA ILE A 96 9.58 4.12 -4.32
C ILE A 96 8.98 5.12 -3.33
N LEU A 97 9.45 5.18 -2.07
CA LEU A 97 9.00 6.19 -1.10
C LEU A 97 9.36 7.60 -1.56
N ASP A 98 10.60 7.80 -2.04
CA ASP A 98 11.05 9.09 -2.56
C ASP A 98 10.34 9.48 -3.85
N PHE A 99 10.13 8.53 -4.77
CA PHE A 99 9.34 8.75 -5.98
C PHE A 99 7.89 9.12 -5.65
N SER A 100 7.26 8.40 -4.71
CA SER A 100 5.90 8.70 -4.23
C SER A 100 5.80 10.11 -3.67
N PHE A 101 6.74 10.50 -2.82
CA PHE A 101 6.77 11.86 -2.27
C PHE A 101 6.87 12.93 -3.36
N ARG A 102 7.73 12.74 -4.37
CA ARG A 102 7.84 13.67 -5.51
C ARG A 102 6.53 13.79 -6.27
N VAL A 103 5.87 12.68 -6.59
CA VAL A 103 4.56 12.68 -7.28
C VAL A 103 3.51 13.42 -6.46
N MET A 104 3.40 13.13 -5.15
CA MET A 104 2.41 13.78 -4.28
C MET A 104 2.68 15.28 -4.11
N LYS A 105 3.96 15.68 -4.07
CA LYS A 105 4.35 17.10 -4.07
C LYS A 105 3.87 17.79 -5.34
N GLU A 106 4.20 17.26 -6.51
CA GLU A 106 3.82 17.88 -7.79
C GLU A 106 2.30 17.97 -7.96
N TYR A 107 1.57 16.96 -7.48
CA TYR A 107 0.11 17.00 -7.43
C TYR A 107 -0.42 18.08 -6.48
N LYS A 108 0.10 18.17 -5.24
CA LYS A 108 -0.34 19.20 -4.27
C LYS A 108 -0.05 20.60 -4.82
N ASP A 109 1.13 20.81 -5.41
CA ASP A 109 1.57 22.09 -5.94
C ASP A 109 0.65 22.58 -7.08
N CYS A 110 0.23 21.69 -8.00
CA CYS A 110 -0.61 22.09 -9.13
C CYS A 110 -2.11 22.16 -8.82
N THR A 111 -2.57 21.49 -7.76
CA THR A 111 -4.00 21.43 -7.39
C THR A 111 -4.35 22.26 -6.16
N GLN A 112 -3.36 22.77 -5.44
CA GLN A 112 -3.51 23.46 -4.16
C GLN A 112 -4.35 22.65 -3.15
N SER A 113 -4.24 21.31 -3.20
CA SER A 113 -5.07 20.43 -2.38
C SER A 113 -4.71 20.50 -0.89
N VAL A 114 -5.73 20.41 -0.04
CA VAL A 114 -5.57 20.06 1.38
C VAL A 114 -5.33 18.56 1.48
N ILE A 115 -4.34 18.12 2.25
CA ILE A 115 -4.08 16.69 2.45
C ILE A 115 -4.60 16.29 3.83
N GLY A 116 -5.78 15.68 3.86
CA GLY A 116 -6.48 15.36 5.10
C GLY A 116 -6.16 13.99 5.67
N ARG A 117 -5.73 13.03 4.83
CA ARG A 117 -5.39 11.68 5.27
C ARG A 117 -4.27 11.09 4.44
N LEU A 118 -3.45 10.26 5.07
CA LEU A 118 -2.31 9.57 4.49
C LEU A 118 -2.46 8.06 4.66
N ALA A 119 -1.96 7.30 3.69
CA ALA A 119 -1.99 5.84 3.68
C ALA A 119 -0.70 5.26 3.09
N LEU A 120 -0.25 4.16 3.68
CA LEU A 120 0.79 3.30 3.14
C LEU A 120 0.38 1.83 3.27
N VAL A 121 0.25 1.16 2.13
CA VAL A 121 -0.04 -0.28 2.07
C VAL A 121 1.14 -1.01 1.44
N VAL A 122 1.60 -2.07 2.10
CA VAL A 122 2.62 -2.97 1.56
C VAL A 122 2.12 -4.40 1.62
N VAL A 123 2.16 -5.06 0.47
CA VAL A 123 1.80 -6.47 0.35
C VAL A 123 3.06 -7.27 0.11
N ARG A 124 3.31 -8.27 0.95
CA ARG A 124 4.44 -9.20 0.85
C ARG A 124 3.92 -10.62 0.67
N PHE A 125 4.72 -11.45 0.02
CA PHE A 125 4.43 -12.87 -0.12
C PHE A 125 5.65 -13.74 0.14
N LEU A 126 5.40 -14.97 0.57
CA LEU A 126 6.39 -16.03 0.74
C LEU A 126 5.83 -17.32 0.14
N LYS A 127 6.58 -17.95 -0.76
CA LYS A 127 6.26 -19.29 -1.25
C LYS A 127 6.37 -20.29 -0.09
N ASN A 128 5.33 -21.08 0.11
CA ASN A 128 5.27 -22.03 1.21
C ASN A 128 4.33 -23.18 0.84
N GLU A 129 4.81 -24.41 0.88
CA GLU A 129 4.04 -25.60 0.47
C GLU A 129 2.82 -25.88 1.37
N LYS A 130 2.88 -25.46 2.63
CA LYS A 130 1.84 -25.67 3.65
C LYS A 130 1.56 -24.35 4.37
N PRO A 131 1.04 -23.33 3.66
CA PRO A 131 0.97 -21.97 4.19
C PRO A 131 -0.01 -21.90 5.37
N ALA A 132 -1.12 -22.64 5.29
CA ALA A 132 -2.14 -22.69 6.31
C ALA A 132 -1.60 -23.24 7.64
N SER A 133 -1.05 -24.46 7.61
CA SER A 133 -0.41 -25.08 8.78
C SER A 133 0.76 -24.23 9.30
N THR A 134 1.53 -23.60 8.40
CA THR A 134 2.62 -22.71 8.82
C THR A 134 2.08 -21.54 9.65
N LEU A 135 1.05 -20.83 9.16
CA LEU A 135 0.47 -19.69 9.87
C LEU A 135 -0.21 -20.13 11.18
N ALA A 136 -0.97 -21.22 11.17
CA ALA A 136 -1.60 -21.75 12.37
C ALA A 136 -0.56 -22.07 13.46
N ASN A 137 0.58 -22.67 13.10
CA ASN A 137 1.68 -22.94 14.04
C ASN A 137 2.33 -21.67 14.60
N TYR A 138 2.33 -20.57 13.84
CA TYR A 138 2.85 -19.29 14.31
C TYR A 138 1.90 -18.60 15.30
N PHE A 139 0.61 -18.57 14.99
CA PHE A 139 -0.34 -17.72 15.73
C PHE A 139 -1.19 -18.45 16.75
N CYS A 140 -1.31 -19.78 16.65
CA CYS A 140 -2.12 -20.58 17.55
C CYS A 140 -1.26 -21.36 18.55
N ARG A 141 -1.88 -21.76 19.66
CA ARG A 141 -1.28 -22.71 20.60
C ARG A 141 -1.30 -24.10 19.99
N GLU A 142 -0.29 -24.91 20.34
CA GLU A 142 -0.10 -26.25 19.79
C GLU A 142 -1.32 -27.17 19.91
N ARG A 143 -2.09 -27.08 21.01
CA ARG A 143 -3.33 -27.83 21.18
C ARG A 143 -4.33 -27.58 20.04
N PHE A 144 -4.47 -26.33 19.61
CA PHE A 144 -5.42 -25.98 18.55
C PHE A 144 -4.92 -26.47 17.19
N THR A 145 -3.61 -26.45 16.96
CA THR A 145 -3.01 -26.97 15.72
C THR A 145 -3.11 -28.48 15.59
N LYS A 146 -3.22 -29.22 16.70
CA LYS A 146 -3.35 -30.68 16.72
C LYS A 146 -4.79 -31.18 16.72
N GLU A 147 -5.73 -30.38 17.24
CA GLU A 147 -7.12 -30.79 17.43
C GLU A 147 -8.06 -30.12 16.43
N LEU A 148 -8.17 -28.79 16.49
CA LEU A 148 -9.15 -28.01 15.71
C LEU A 148 -8.68 -27.70 14.29
N PHE A 149 -7.36 -27.56 14.13
CA PHE A 149 -6.72 -27.21 12.88
C PHE A 149 -5.89 -28.38 12.32
N ASP A 150 -6.32 -29.62 12.61
CA ASP A 150 -5.80 -30.74 11.85
C ASP A 150 -6.30 -30.63 10.39
N GLN A 151 -5.40 -30.88 9.43
CA GLN A 151 -5.70 -30.85 7.98
C GLN A 151 -6.27 -29.53 7.40
N ILE A 152 -6.00 -28.37 8.00
CA ILE A 152 -6.53 -27.11 7.42
C ILE A 152 -5.96 -26.83 6.02
N HIS A 153 -6.84 -26.35 5.15
CA HIS A 153 -6.47 -25.94 3.79
C HIS A 153 -6.16 -24.45 3.69
N ASP A 154 -6.90 -23.63 4.43
CA ASP A 154 -6.77 -22.18 4.45
C ASP A 154 -6.70 -21.65 5.87
N PHE A 155 -5.96 -20.56 6.04
CA PHE A 155 -5.82 -19.90 7.34
C PHE A 155 -5.68 -18.40 7.12
N GLU A 156 -6.38 -17.65 7.96
CA GLU A 156 -6.28 -16.20 8.00
C GLU A 156 -6.27 -15.72 9.44
N ILE A 157 -5.41 -14.73 9.71
CA ILE A 157 -5.46 -13.93 10.91
C ILE A 157 -5.20 -12.48 10.55
N HIS A 158 -5.90 -11.57 11.24
CA HIS A 158 -5.63 -10.15 11.14
C HIS A 158 -5.70 -9.48 12.51
N SER A 159 -5.03 -8.33 12.61
CA SER A 159 -5.18 -7.43 13.75
C SER A 159 -5.41 -6.01 13.24
N HIS A 160 -6.22 -5.27 13.98
CA HIS A 160 -6.47 -3.86 13.78
C HIS A 160 -6.18 -3.12 15.08
N LYS A 161 -5.36 -2.08 15.02
CA LYS A 161 -4.96 -1.27 16.18
C LYS A 161 -5.08 0.21 15.83
N LYS A 162 -5.53 1.00 16.80
CA LYS A 162 -5.44 2.47 16.78
C LYS A 162 -4.42 2.90 17.83
N TYR A 163 -3.43 3.69 17.42
CA TYR A 163 -2.43 4.25 18.34
C TYR A 163 -1.73 5.46 17.70
N THR A 164 -0.95 6.19 18.50
CA THR A 164 -0.16 7.32 18.03
C THR A 164 1.24 6.84 17.61
N LEU A 165 1.55 6.92 16.32
CA LEU A 165 2.87 6.70 15.77
C LEU A 165 3.61 8.04 15.67
N ARG A 166 4.46 8.32 16.67
CA ARG A 166 5.10 9.62 16.89
C ARG A 166 4.07 10.74 17.05
N LYS A 167 3.76 11.47 15.97
CA LYS A 167 2.82 12.59 15.94
C LYS A 167 1.56 12.31 15.11
N PHE A 168 1.44 11.09 14.58
CA PHE A 168 0.33 10.69 13.72
C PHE A 168 -0.58 9.75 14.49
N ASN A 169 -1.86 10.07 14.60
CA ASN A 169 -2.85 9.10 15.03
C ASN A 169 -3.14 8.16 13.85
N ILE A 170 -2.91 6.86 14.04
CA ILE A 170 -2.97 5.91 12.95
C ILE A 170 -3.91 4.74 13.24
N ASN A 171 -4.49 4.22 12.18
CA ASN A 171 -4.98 2.86 12.07
C ASN A 171 -3.83 2.00 11.51
N SER A 172 -3.45 0.95 12.23
CA SER A 172 -2.53 -0.08 11.74
C SER A 172 -3.30 -1.39 11.62
N TRP A 173 -3.30 -1.94 10.42
CA TRP A 173 -3.92 -3.21 10.10
C TRP A 173 -2.87 -4.15 9.50
N VAL A 174 -2.84 -5.38 9.99
CA VAL A 174 -1.99 -6.45 9.47
C VAL A 174 -2.83 -7.67 9.26
N ARG A 175 -2.75 -8.26 8.06
CA ARG A 175 -3.41 -9.51 7.70
C ARG A 175 -2.39 -10.49 7.17
N CYS A 176 -2.38 -11.69 7.74
CA CYS A 176 -1.62 -12.83 7.25
C CYS A 176 -2.62 -13.89 6.79
N GLN A 177 -2.54 -14.30 5.52
CA GLN A 177 -3.47 -15.27 4.95
C GLN A 177 -2.78 -16.24 4.00
N THR A 178 -3.43 -17.37 3.76
CA THR A 178 -3.09 -18.25 2.64
C THR A 178 -3.47 -17.59 1.32
N GLY A 179 -2.71 -17.88 0.27
CA GLY A 179 -2.99 -17.40 -1.07
C GLY A 179 -2.47 -18.34 -2.14
N ARG A 180 -2.96 -18.13 -3.35
CA ARG A 180 -2.48 -18.79 -4.57
C ARG A 180 -2.42 -17.74 -5.69
N PRO A 181 -1.24 -17.36 -6.18
CA PRO A 181 -1.14 -16.43 -7.30
C PRO A 181 -1.78 -17.06 -8.54
N ALA A 182 -2.50 -16.27 -9.33
CA ALA A 182 -3.16 -16.77 -10.54
C ALA A 182 -2.19 -17.35 -11.58
N LYS A 183 -0.94 -16.86 -11.60
CA LYS A 183 0.04 -17.19 -12.64
C LYS A 183 0.74 -18.53 -12.42
N ASP A 184 1.13 -18.85 -11.19
CA ASP A 184 1.89 -20.07 -10.87
C ASP A 184 1.09 -21.09 -10.04
N ASN A 185 -0.07 -20.69 -9.51
CA ASN A 185 -0.93 -21.45 -8.60
C ASN A 185 -0.16 -22.07 -7.42
N GLN A 186 1.04 -21.56 -7.11
CA GLN A 186 1.86 -22.07 -6.04
C GLN A 186 1.33 -21.54 -4.71
N PRO A 187 1.15 -22.38 -3.69
CA PRO A 187 0.70 -21.90 -2.39
C PRO A 187 1.68 -20.87 -1.79
N ILE A 188 1.13 -19.77 -1.30
CA ILE A 188 1.88 -18.68 -0.66
C ILE A 188 1.27 -18.32 0.69
N ILE A 189 2.09 -17.72 1.52
CA ILE A 189 1.66 -16.85 2.61
C ILE A 189 1.63 -15.43 2.05
N LEU A 190 0.51 -14.74 2.21
CA LEU A 190 0.33 -13.34 1.84
C LEU A 190 0.19 -12.49 3.11
N ILE A 191 0.98 -11.43 3.19
CA ILE A 191 0.99 -10.49 4.31
C ILE A 191 0.67 -9.11 3.78
N THR A 192 -0.45 -8.55 4.21
CA THR A 192 -0.83 -7.16 3.91
C THR A 192 -0.66 -6.33 5.17
N GLN A 193 0.09 -5.25 5.07
CA GLN A 193 0.20 -4.24 6.12
C GLN A 193 -0.34 -2.92 5.57
N ASP A 194 -1.29 -2.35 6.30
CA ASP A 194 -1.93 -1.09 5.96
C ASP A 194 -1.81 -0.14 7.17
N ILE A 195 -1.11 0.98 6.97
CA ILE A 195 -1.00 2.06 7.95
C ILE A 195 -1.60 3.32 7.36
N ASN A 196 -2.63 3.85 8.02
CA ASN A 196 -3.33 5.05 7.61
C ASN A 196 -3.44 6.02 8.76
N THR A 197 -3.45 7.33 8.49
CA THR A 197 -4.03 8.28 9.47
C THR A 197 -5.53 8.08 9.60
N LEU A 198 -6.12 8.62 10.67
CA LEU A 198 -7.53 8.40 11.00
C LEU A 198 -8.46 8.98 9.93
N ALA A 199 -9.54 8.26 9.63
CA ALA A 199 -10.52 8.71 8.64
C ALA A 199 -11.38 9.84 9.21
N GLU A 200 -11.66 9.78 10.51
CA GLU A 200 -12.35 10.82 11.29
C GLU A 200 -11.61 12.17 11.31
N GLU A 201 -10.30 12.20 10.98
CA GLU A 201 -9.49 13.42 10.91
C GLU A 201 -9.37 13.99 9.48
N LEU A 202 -10.03 13.38 8.48
CA LEU A 202 -9.90 13.74 7.06
C LEU A 202 -10.24 15.21 6.79
N GLU A 203 -11.35 15.70 7.33
CA GLU A 203 -11.84 17.07 7.05
C GLU A 203 -11.14 18.14 7.90
N THR A 204 -10.46 17.74 8.99
CA THR A 204 -9.87 18.67 9.96
C THR A 204 -8.35 18.75 9.88
N SER A 205 -7.71 17.79 9.21
CA SER A 205 -6.26 17.77 9.02
C SER A 205 -5.85 18.48 7.73
N ASP A 206 -4.68 19.12 7.77
CA ASP A 206 -3.93 19.53 6.57
C ASP A 206 -2.45 19.18 6.76
N PHE A 207 -2.06 18.02 6.25
CA PHE A 207 -0.68 17.56 6.33
C PHE A 207 0.20 18.34 5.34
N SER A 208 1.23 19.00 5.87
CA SER A 208 2.29 19.63 5.08
C SER A 208 3.10 18.58 4.31
N LEU A 209 3.83 18.99 3.27
CA LEU A 209 4.69 18.08 2.50
C LEU A 209 5.77 17.42 3.38
N GLU A 210 6.31 18.15 4.36
CA GLU A 210 7.25 17.61 5.35
C GLU A 210 6.58 16.53 6.21
N GLN A 211 5.31 16.71 6.58
CA GLN A 211 4.53 15.69 7.28
C GLN A 211 4.25 14.49 6.40
N VAL A 212 3.94 14.67 5.11
CA VAL A 212 3.77 13.55 4.16
C VAL A 212 5.06 12.74 4.08
N LYS A 213 6.21 13.38 3.83
CA LYS A 213 7.51 12.69 3.77
C LYS A 213 7.83 11.98 5.08
N ALA A 214 7.63 12.64 6.22
CA ALA A 214 7.86 12.05 7.52
C ALA A 214 6.96 10.84 7.78
N PHE A 215 5.66 10.94 7.45
CA PHE A 215 4.70 9.84 7.59
C PHE A 215 5.16 8.61 6.81
N LEU A 216 5.50 8.77 5.53
CA LEU A 216 5.94 7.68 4.66
C LEU A 216 7.14 6.93 5.24
N GLN A 217 8.13 7.65 5.77
CA GLN A 217 9.31 7.06 6.39
C GLN A 217 9.03 6.37 7.73
N VAL A 218 8.14 6.91 8.56
CA VAL A 218 7.85 6.32 9.88
C VAL A 218 6.89 5.14 9.75
N ALA A 219 5.88 5.23 8.87
CA ALA A 219 4.94 4.16 8.61
C ALA A 219 5.65 2.93 8.02
N HIS A 220 6.55 3.12 7.05
CA HIS A 220 7.32 2.00 6.49
C HIS A 220 8.21 1.32 7.55
N ARG A 221 8.92 2.11 8.37
CA ARG A 221 9.74 1.55 9.46
C ARG A 221 8.89 0.79 10.49
N GLU A 222 7.71 1.31 10.82
CA GLU A 222 6.77 0.63 11.71
C GLU A 222 6.30 -0.71 11.12
N GLN A 223 6.00 -0.75 9.82
CA GLN A 223 5.64 -1.99 9.13
C GLN A 223 6.75 -3.05 9.23
N GLU A 224 8.01 -2.67 9.01
CA GLU A 224 9.17 -3.58 9.18
C GLU A 224 9.30 -4.08 10.63
N GLN A 225 9.12 -3.19 11.61
CA GLN A 225 9.18 -3.58 13.04
C GLN A 225 8.05 -4.53 13.43
N ILE A 226 6.83 -4.26 12.98
CA ILE A 226 5.67 -5.14 13.24
C ILE A 226 5.91 -6.52 12.62
N LEU A 227 6.45 -6.57 11.40
CA LEU A 227 6.75 -7.83 10.73
C LEU A 227 7.79 -8.66 11.52
N CYS A 228 8.84 -8.00 12.02
CA CYS A 228 9.83 -8.59 12.92
C CYS A 228 9.20 -9.14 14.20
N GLN A 229 8.22 -8.45 14.80
CA GLN A 229 7.54 -8.95 16.00
C GLN A 229 6.70 -10.19 15.69
N TYR A 230 5.94 -10.17 14.60
CA TYR A 230 5.03 -11.26 14.20
C TYR A 230 5.77 -12.57 13.90
N PHE A 231 6.91 -12.48 13.23
CA PHE A 231 7.67 -13.66 12.79
C PHE A 231 9.04 -13.78 13.45
N SER A 232 9.24 -13.10 14.58
CA SER A 232 10.41 -13.36 15.44
C SER A 232 10.50 -14.84 15.76
N LYS A 233 11.72 -15.39 15.75
CA LYS A 233 11.95 -16.78 16.18
C LYS A 233 11.39 -16.92 17.59
N LYS A 234 10.26 -17.61 17.74
CA LYS A 234 9.81 -18.06 19.06
C LYS A 234 10.98 -18.86 19.65
N LYS A 235 11.45 -18.42 20.82
CA LYS A 235 12.28 -19.26 21.68
C LYS A 235 11.47 -20.45 22.15
#